data_AF-A0A2D9GC97-F1
#
_entry.id   AF-A0A2D9GC97-F1
#
_cell.length_a   1.000
_cell.length_b   1.000
_cell.length_c   1.000
_cell.angle_alpha   90.00
_cell.angle_beta   90.00
_cell.angle_gamma   90.00
#
_symmetry.space_group_name_H-M   'P 1'
#
loop_
_entity.id
_entity.type
_entity.pdbx_description
1 polymer ?
#
loop_
_entity_poly.entity_id
_entity_poly.type
_entity_poly.pdbx_seq_one_letter_code
_entity_poly.pdbx_strand_id
1 'polypeptide(L)'
;MDIFLFISLALISYVLILILLKNLNFWKKKENKNYNNCCPCELEKPLERIRRNKLDYLINYITFQLYDFKRYRCTECAHECRRWDKPFKGKF
;
A
#
# COMPACT_ATOMS: atom_id res chain seq x y z
N MET A 1 0.93 24.60 -26.80
CA MET A 1 0.75 23.17 -26.50
C MET A 1 -0.68 23.01 -26.04
N ASP A 2 -1.48 22.16 -26.70
CA ASP A 2 -2.91 22.07 -26.42
C ASP A 2 -3.17 21.56 -25.00
N ILE A 3 -4.12 22.19 -24.29
CA ILE A 3 -4.51 21.83 -22.91
C ILE A 3 -4.88 20.34 -22.84
N PHE A 4 -5.53 19.82 -23.88
CA PHE A 4 -5.87 18.42 -24.01
C PHE A 4 -4.65 17.49 -23.97
N LEU A 5 -3.58 17.83 -24.71
CA LEU A 5 -2.34 17.06 -24.72
C LEU A 5 -1.68 17.07 -23.33
N PHE A 6 -1.66 18.23 -22.66
CA PHE A 6 -1.11 18.34 -21.31
C PHE A 6 -1.85 17.47 -20.30
N ILE A 7 -3.18 17.52 -20.27
CA ILE A 7 -4.01 16.68 -19.39
C ILE A 7 -3.75 15.19 -19.67
N SER A 8 -3.68 14.81 -20.93
CA SER A 8 -3.45 13.42 -21.33
C SER A 8 -2.10 12.91 -20.85
N LEU A 9 -1.03 13.70 -21.04
CA LEU A 9 0.31 13.37 -20.56
C LEU A 9 0.36 13.28 -19.03
N ALA A 10 -0.32 14.20 -18.32
CA ALA A 10 -0.40 14.17 -16.87
C ALA A 10 -1.05 12.88 -16.36
N LEU A 11 -2.19 12.47 -16.94
CA LEU A 11 -2.87 11.22 -16.56
C LEU A 11 -2.03 9.98 -16.85
N ILE A 12 -1.37 9.91 -18.01
CA ILE A 12 -0.47 8.81 -18.35
C ILE A 12 0.68 8.73 -17.35
N SER A 13 1.33 9.87 -17.06
CA SER A 13 2.44 9.92 -16.11
C SER A 13 2.00 9.50 -14.70
N TYR A 14 0.80 9.89 -14.26
CA TYR A 14 0.23 9.48 -12.98
C TYR A 14 0.10 7.95 -12.88
N VAL A 15 -0.48 7.31 -13.90
CA VAL A 15 -0.63 5.85 -13.93
C VAL A 15 0.75 5.16 -13.94
N LEU A 16 1.71 5.66 -14.72
CA LEU A 16 3.06 5.11 -14.76
C LEU A 16 3.76 5.20 -13.40
N ILE A 17 3.61 6.31 -12.67
CA ILE A 17 4.16 6.48 -11.32
C ILE A 17 3.57 5.43 -10.37
N LEU A 18 2.25 5.20 -10.41
CA LEU A 18 1.62 4.15 -9.59
C LEU A 18 2.21 2.77 -9.91
N ILE A 19 2.37 2.42 -11.19
CA ILE A 19 2.95 1.14 -11.59
C ILE A 19 4.41 1.02 -11.11
N LEU A 20 5.21 2.08 -11.24
CA LEU A 20 6.59 2.10 -10.76
C LEU A 20 6.67 1.90 -9.24
N LEU A 21 5.86 2.64 -8.47
CA LEU A 21 5.80 2.50 -7.01
C LEU A 21 5.37 1.09 -6.59
N LYS A 22 4.46 0.46 -7.33
CA LYS A 22 4.06 -0.94 -7.11
C LYS A 22 5.23 -1.90 -7.34
N ASN A 23 5.98 -1.71 -8.42
CA ASN A 23 7.14 -2.54 -8.76
C ASN A 23 8.28 -2.39 -7.74
N LEU A 24 8.46 -1.19 -7.19
CA LEU A 24 9.41 -0.90 -6.09
C LEU A 24 8.94 -1.45 -4.73
N ASN A 25 7.82 -2.18 -4.68
CA ASN A 25 7.21 -2.70 -3.44
C ASN A 25 6.93 -1.61 -2.39
N PHE A 26 6.67 -0.37 -2.83
CA PHE A 26 6.44 0.75 -1.93
C PHE A 26 5.23 0.48 -1.01
N TRP A 27 5.40 0.56 0.31
CA TRP A 27 4.38 0.20 1.31
C TRP A 27 3.90 -1.26 1.27
N LYS A 28 4.66 -2.18 0.67
CA LYS A 28 4.42 -3.62 0.85
C LYS A 28 4.61 -4.00 2.32
N LYS A 29 3.91 -5.05 2.78
CA LYS A 29 4.20 -5.70 4.06
C LYS A 29 5.69 -6.05 4.17
N LYS A 30 6.23 -5.90 5.37
CA LYS A 30 7.58 -6.34 5.73
C LYS A 30 7.45 -7.61 6.55
N GLU A 31 8.19 -8.64 6.18
CA GLU A 31 8.18 -9.94 6.84
C GLU A 31 9.54 -10.15 7.52
N ASN A 32 9.54 -10.77 8.70
CA ASN A 32 10.75 -11.27 9.36
C ASN A 32 10.52 -12.75 9.77
N LYS A 33 11.55 -13.44 10.27
CA LYS A 33 11.52 -14.85 10.67
C LYS A 33 10.35 -15.22 11.59
N ASN A 34 9.90 -14.27 12.42
CA ASN A 34 8.86 -14.49 13.42
C ASN A 34 7.46 -14.01 12.99
N TYR A 35 7.37 -13.01 12.10
CA TYR A 35 6.12 -12.31 11.82
C TYR A 35 5.96 -11.98 10.33
N ASN A 36 4.75 -12.24 9.81
CA ASN A 36 4.39 -11.98 8.40
C ASN A 36 4.05 -10.51 8.11
N ASN A 37 4.04 -9.65 9.14
CA ASN A 37 3.82 -8.21 8.98
C ASN A 37 4.41 -7.48 10.19
N CYS A 38 5.62 -6.94 10.03
CA CYS A 38 6.33 -6.23 11.07
C CYS A 38 6.04 -4.72 11.03
N CYS A 39 5.94 -4.14 12.23
CA CYS A 39 5.96 -2.70 12.40
C CYS A 39 7.32 -2.15 11.94
N PRO A 40 7.38 -1.00 11.25
CA PRO A 40 8.64 -0.40 10.83
C PRO A 40 9.49 0.20 11.97
N CYS A 41 9.07 0.04 13.24
CA CYS A 41 9.87 0.46 14.39
C CYS A 41 11.01 -0.53 14.65
N GLU A 42 12.01 -0.12 15.43
CA GLU A 42 13.17 -0.93 15.80
C GLU A 42 12.81 -2.26 16.48
N LEU A 43 11.63 -2.33 17.12
CA LEU A 43 11.17 -3.51 17.82
C LEU A 43 10.63 -4.61 16.88
N GLU A 44 10.33 -4.29 15.61
CA GLU A 44 9.80 -5.20 14.59
C GLU A 44 8.60 -6.07 15.05
N LYS A 45 7.74 -5.47 15.87
CA LYS A 45 6.61 -6.15 16.51
C LYS A 45 5.48 -6.44 15.51
N PRO A 46 4.61 -7.43 15.78
CA PRO A 46 3.53 -7.77 14.88
C PRO A 46 2.54 -6.61 14.70
N LEU A 47 2.08 -6.45 13.47
CA LEU A 47 1.04 -5.50 13.09
C LEU A 47 -0.32 -6.21 13.02
N GLU A 48 -1.27 -5.79 13.86
CA GLU A 48 -2.64 -6.29 13.85
C GLU A 48 -3.49 -5.54 12.84
N ARG A 49 -4.39 -6.27 12.18
CA ARG A 49 -5.30 -5.66 11.20
C ARG A 49 -6.39 -4.90 11.92
N ILE A 50 -6.57 -3.63 11.56
CA ILE A 50 -7.65 -2.79 12.07
C ILE A 50 -8.62 -2.39 10.96
N ARG A 51 -9.79 -1.86 11.36
CA ARG A 51 -10.82 -1.43 10.41
C ARG A 51 -10.29 -0.30 9.53
N ARG A 52 -10.58 -0.38 8.23
CA ARG A 52 -10.30 0.71 7.27
C ARG A 52 -11.13 1.95 7.63
N ASN A 53 -10.52 3.12 7.54
CA ASN A 53 -11.26 4.38 7.62
C ASN A 53 -11.58 4.91 6.20
N LYS A 54 -12.35 6.01 6.11
CA LYS A 54 -12.75 6.62 4.83
C LYS A 54 -11.55 6.98 3.94
N LEU A 55 -10.45 7.44 4.53
CA LEU A 55 -9.23 7.78 3.78
C LEU A 55 -8.59 6.54 3.14
N ASP A 56 -8.61 5.39 3.82
CA ASP A 56 -8.06 4.15 3.26
C ASP A 56 -8.84 3.68 2.03
N TYR A 57 -10.17 3.87 2.02
CA TYR A 57 -10.99 3.62 0.82
C TYR A 57 -10.66 4.60 -0.30
N LEU A 58 -10.60 5.91 0.00
CA LEU A 58 -10.25 6.94 -0.98
C LEU A 58 -8.89 6.66 -1.63
N ILE A 59 -7.87 6.29 -0.83
CA ILE A 59 -6.53 5.95 -1.32
C ILE A 59 -6.60 4.76 -2.28
N ASN A 60 -7.37 3.73 -1.95
CA ASN A 60 -7.55 2.60 -2.87
C ASN A 60 -8.28 3.01 -4.16
N TYR A 61 -9.25 3.92 -4.11
CA TYR A 61 -9.93 4.40 -5.32
C TYR A 61 -9.00 5.23 -6.22
N ILE A 62 -8.26 6.19 -5.67
CA ILE A 62 -7.34 7.01 -6.48
C ILE A 62 -6.20 6.17 -7.06
N THR A 63 -5.80 5.09 -6.38
CA THR A 63 -4.79 4.15 -6.89
C THR A 63 -5.37 3.04 -7.76
N PHE A 64 -6.60 3.18 -8.25
CA PHE A 64 -7.30 2.20 -9.10
C PHE A 64 -7.32 0.78 -8.51
N GLN A 65 -7.37 0.68 -7.18
CA GLN A 65 -7.30 -0.54 -6.39
C GLN A 65 -6.03 -1.39 -6.63
N LEU A 66 -5.00 -0.84 -7.28
CA LEU A 66 -3.76 -1.54 -7.64
C LEU A 66 -3.04 -2.14 -6.42
N TYR A 67 -3.17 -1.52 -5.26
CA TYR A 67 -2.49 -1.93 -4.03
C TYR A 67 -3.39 -2.71 -3.06
N ASP A 68 -4.72 -2.56 -3.07
CA ASP A 68 -5.61 -3.10 -2.02
C ASP A 68 -5.06 -2.89 -0.59
N PHE A 69 -4.74 -1.63 -0.25
CA PHE A 69 -4.18 -1.28 1.05
C PHE A 69 -5.08 -1.72 2.20
N LYS A 70 -4.49 -2.39 3.18
CA LYS A 70 -5.10 -2.76 4.45
C LYS A 70 -4.48 -1.91 5.56
N ARG A 71 -5.27 -1.56 6.56
CA ARG A 71 -4.83 -0.76 7.71
C ARG A 71 -4.41 -1.69 8.83
N TYR A 72 -3.29 -1.35 9.47
CA TYR A 72 -2.73 -2.10 10.57
C TYR A 72 -2.33 -1.17 11.71
N ARG A 73 -2.31 -1.72 12.93
CA ARG A 73 -1.83 -1.06 14.15
C ARG A 73 -0.81 -1.95 14.83
N CYS A 74 0.30 -1.35 15.28
CA CYS A 74 1.28 -2.06 16.10
C CYS A 74 0.74 -2.26 17.51
N THR A 75 0.92 -3.45 18.07
CA THR A 75 0.46 -3.79 19.42
C THR A 75 1.24 -3.07 20.52
N GLU A 76 2.51 -2.76 20.27
CA GLU A 76 3.40 -2.15 21.27
C GLU A 76 3.44 -0.62 21.16
N CYS A 77 3.80 -0.08 19.99
CA CYS A 77 3.97 1.36 19.82
C CYS A 77 2.72 2.09 19.32
N ALA A 78 1.59 1.39 19.17
CA ALA A 78 0.32 1.91 18.67
C ALA A 78 0.35 2.58 17.28
N HIS A 79 1.48 2.52 16.56
CA HIS A 79 1.62 3.14 15.25
C HIS A 79 0.68 2.50 14.22
N GLU A 80 -0.07 3.34 13.50
CA GLU A 80 -0.98 2.90 12.45
C GLU A 80 -0.37 3.12 11.07
N CYS A 81 -0.44 2.10 10.23
CA CYS A 81 0.10 2.18 8.87
C CYS A 81 -0.78 1.42 7.87
N ARG A 82 -0.60 1.77 6.59
CA ARG A 82 -1.20 1.06 5.46
C ARG A 82 -0.17 0.14 4.84
N ARG A 83 -0.55 -1.11 4.61
CA ARG A 83 0.29 -2.08 3.90
C ARG A 83 -0.53 -2.82 2.86
N TRP A 84 0.11 -3.14 1.75
CA TRP A 84 -0.45 -4.06 0.77
C TRP A 84 0.34 -5.36 0.71
N ASP A 85 -0.31 -6.38 0.16
CA ASP A 85 0.26 -7.69 -0.03
C ASP A 85 0.10 -8.15 -1.48
N LYS A 86 0.94 -9.07 -1.93
CA LYS A 86 0.73 -9.70 -3.22
C LYS A 86 -0.57 -10.52 -3.14
N PRO A 87 -1.33 -10.62 -4.25
CA PRO A 87 -2.44 -11.56 -4.31
C PRO A 87 -1.93 -12.96 -3.92
N PHE A 88 -2.73 -13.67 -3.12
CA PHE A 88 -2.38 -15.00 -2.62
C PHE A 88 -2.02 -15.91 -3.79
N LYS A 89 -0.75 -16.32 -3.88
CA LYS A 89 -0.27 -17.30 -4.86
C LYS A 89 -0.52 -18.72 -4.34
N GLY A 90 -1.77 -19.05 -4.05
CA GLY A 90 -2.13 -20.43 -3.79
C GLY A 90 -2.03 -21.23 -5.08
N LYS A 91 -1.14 -22.22 -5.13
CA LYS A 91 -1.34 -23.36 -6.02
C LYS A 91 -2.45 -24.19 -5.37
N PHE A 92 -3.65 -24.12 -5.93
CA PHE A 92 -4.68 -25.13 -5.68
C PHE A 92 -4.27 -26.44 -6.35
#